data_AF-A0A127HZ95-F1
#
_entry.id   AF-A0A127HZ95-F1
#
_cell.length_a   1.000
_cell.length_b   1.000
_cell.length_c   1.000
_cell.angle_alpha   90.00
_cell.angle_beta   90.00
_cell.angle_gamma   90.00
#
_symmetry.space_group_name_H-M   'P 1'
#
loop_
_entity.id
_entity.type
_entity.pdbx_description
1 polymer ?
#
loop_
_entity_poly.entity_id
_entity_poly.type
_entity_poly.pdbx_seq_one_letter_code
_entity_poly.pdbx_strand_id
1 'polypeptide(L)'
;MGQAEYQRDVKSDDDKAYKDIEEQIGHCTPEQAWAMYYVSTGMVREYITRAVMEHIGRGNRALLLEFPELARTEERSRFLLPL
;
A
#
# COMPACT_ATOMS: atom_id res chain seq x y z
N MET A 1 24.56 12.65 24.93
CA MET A 1 23.23 12.37 24.37
C MET A 1 23.42 12.30 22.87
N GLY A 2 23.59 11.07 22.39
CA GLY A 2 24.35 10.76 21.18
C GLY A 2 23.45 10.38 20.02
N GLN A 3 23.99 10.46 18.81
CA GLN A 3 23.37 10.23 17.50
C GLN A 3 22.41 9.01 17.39
N ALA A 4 22.56 8.01 18.26
CA ALA A 4 21.71 6.82 18.34
C ALA A 4 20.32 7.04 19.00
N GLU A 5 20.14 8.11 19.78
CA GLU A 5 18.82 8.52 20.30
C GLU A 5 18.05 9.27 19.21
N TYR A 6 18.69 10.27 18.58
CA TYR A 6 18.13 10.99 17.43
C TYR A 6 17.74 10.08 16.25
N GLN A 7 18.54 9.07 15.91
CA GLN A 7 18.18 8.11 14.86
C GLN A 7 17.00 7.20 15.21
N ARG A 8 16.77 6.93 16.50
CA ARG A 8 15.62 6.13 16.94
C ARG A 8 14.34 6.95 16.88
N ASP A 9 14.41 8.21 17.30
CA ASP A 9 13.26 9.12 17.26
C ASP A 9 12.80 9.37 15.83
N VAL A 10 13.72 9.61 14.89
CA VAL A 10 13.39 9.80 13.46
C VAL A 10 12.75 8.55 12.84
N LYS A 11 13.26 7.35 13.15
CA LYS A 11 12.65 6.09 12.67
C LYS A 11 11.25 5.87 13.25
N SER A 12 11.05 6.22 14.52
CA SER A 12 9.74 6.13 15.17
C SER A 12 8.73 7.09 14.52
N ASP A 13 9.17 8.30 14.16
CA ASP A 13 8.33 9.30 13.50
C ASP A 13 7.96 8.87 12.07
N ASP A 14 8.90 8.29 11.33
CA ASP A 14 8.68 7.74 9.98
C ASP A 14 7.68 6.56 9.99
N ASP A 15 7.83 5.64 10.95
CA ASP A 15 6.91 4.51 11.11
C ASP A 15 5.49 4.97 11.48
N LYS A 16 5.38 5.99 12.34
CA LYS A 16 4.09 6.61 12.67
C LYS A 16 3.47 7.29 11.46
N ALA A 17 4.24 8.07 10.71
CA ALA A 17 3.75 8.77 9.52
C ALA A 17 3.24 7.77 8.47
N TYR A 18 3.95 6.66 8.25
CA TYR A 18 3.48 5.60 7.39
C TYR A 18 2.16 4.99 7.88
N LYS A 19 2.03 4.73 9.19
CA LYS A 19 0.80 4.17 9.77
C LYS A 19 -0.40 5.08 9.62
N ASP A 20 -0.22 6.38 9.86
CA ASP A 20 -1.30 7.37 9.70
C ASP A 20 -1.76 7.44 8.23
N ILE A 21 -0.83 7.38 7.27
CA ILE A 21 -1.14 7.33 5.83
C ILE A 21 -1.86 6.01 5.47
N GLU A 22 -1.40 4.87 5.99
CA GLU A 22 -2.01 3.56 5.74
C GLU A 22 -3.48 3.53 6.20
N GLU A 23 -3.77 4.10 7.38
CA GLU A 23 -5.13 4.23 7.89
C GLU A 23 -5.98 5.12 6.98
N GLN A 24 -5.47 6.29 6.58
CA GLN A 24 -6.18 7.21 5.70
C GLN A 24 -6.50 6.58 4.33
N ILE A 25 -5.56 5.83 3.75
CA ILE A 25 -5.79 5.12 2.49
C ILE A 25 -6.92 4.10 2.62
N GLY A 26 -7.05 3.44 3.78
CA GLY A 26 -8.15 2.50 4.04
C GLY A 26 -9.55 3.12 4.07
N HIS A 27 -9.66 4.44 4.26
CA HIS A 27 -10.93 5.16 4.32
C HIS A 27 -11.20 6.03 3.09
N CYS A 28 -10.22 6.19 2.20
CA CYS A 28 -10.35 7.07 1.04
C CYS A 28 -10.89 6.32 -0.20
N THR A 29 -11.45 7.10 -1.13
CA THR A 29 -11.79 6.62 -2.48
C THR A 29 -10.54 6.50 -3.35
N PRO A 30 -10.56 5.66 -4.40
CA PRO A 30 -9.44 5.57 -5.35
C PRO A 30 -9.02 6.93 -5.92
N GLU A 31 -9.97 7.81 -6.23
CA GLU A 31 -9.72 9.16 -6.75
C GLU A 31 -9.00 10.04 -5.72
N GLN A 32 -9.35 9.91 -4.43
CA GLN A 32 -8.66 10.61 -3.35
C GLN A 32 -7.23 10.08 -3.16
N ALA A 33 -7.03 8.77 -3.19
CA ALA A 33 -5.69 8.18 -3.13
C ALA A 33 -4.80 8.67 -4.30
N TRP A 34 -5.38 8.75 -5.50
CA TRP A 34 -4.72 9.31 -6.67
C TRP A 34 -4.35 10.78 -6.48
N ALA A 35 -5.29 11.61 -6.00
CA ALA A 35 -5.02 13.01 -5.71
C ALA A 35 -3.88 13.16 -4.70
N MET A 36 -3.90 12.37 -3.60
CA MET A 36 -2.85 12.34 -2.58
C MET A 36 -1.47 11.99 -3.19
N TYR A 37 -1.40 11.00 -4.08
CA TYR A 37 -0.16 10.64 -4.77
C TYR A 37 0.39 11.80 -5.62
N TYR A 38 -0.46 12.48 -6.38
CA TYR A 38 -0.03 13.56 -7.27
C TYR A 38 0.45 14.82 -6.53
N VAL A 39 -0.18 15.16 -5.41
CA VAL A 39 0.18 16.36 -4.64
C VAL A 39 1.35 16.16 -3.67
N SER A 40 1.69 14.90 -3.35
CA SER A 40 2.80 14.56 -2.44
C SER A 40 4.13 14.40 -3.16
N THR A 41 5.24 14.52 -2.44
CA THR A 41 6.61 14.31 -2.94
C THR A 41 7.46 13.55 -1.90
N GLY A 42 8.59 13.01 -2.35
CA GLY A 42 9.53 12.28 -1.47
C GLY A 42 8.90 11.11 -0.73
N MET A 43 9.29 10.93 0.54
CA MET A 43 8.87 9.82 1.40
C MET A 43 7.35 9.69 1.56
N VAL A 44 6.62 10.81 1.58
CA VAL A 44 5.15 10.79 1.70
C VAL A 44 4.53 10.10 0.48
N ARG A 45 5.03 10.38 -0.73
CA ARG A 45 4.57 9.71 -1.96
C ARG A 45 4.89 8.21 -1.93
N GLU A 46 6.06 7.84 -1.43
CA GLU A 46 6.45 6.43 -1.28
C GLU A 46 5.54 5.71 -0.28
N TYR A 47 5.20 6.33 0.84
CA TYR A 47 4.27 5.78 1.82
C TYR A 47 2.86 5.62 1.27
N ILE A 48 2.35 6.60 0.53
CA ILE A 48 1.06 6.50 -0.18
C ILE A 48 1.08 5.32 -1.15
N THR A 49 2.14 5.21 -1.96
CA THR A 49 2.28 4.12 -2.93
C THR A 49 2.26 2.75 -2.24
N ARG A 50 3.06 2.61 -1.17
CA ARG A 50 3.13 1.38 -0.37
C ARG A 50 1.79 1.04 0.28
N ALA A 51 1.13 2.01 0.91
CA ALA A 51 -0.17 1.83 1.55
C ALA A 51 -1.26 1.39 0.55
N VAL A 52 -1.30 2.01 -0.64
CA VAL A 52 -2.25 1.62 -1.70
C VAL A 52 -2.00 0.20 -2.18
N MET A 53 -0.74 -0.16 -2.46
CA MET A 53 -0.40 -1.53 -2.88
C MET A 53 -0.76 -2.58 -1.83
N GLU A 54 -0.50 -2.29 -0.55
CA GLU A 54 -0.87 -3.17 0.55
C GLU A 54 -2.40 -3.31 0.66
N HIS A 55 -3.14 -2.21 0.50
CA HIS A 55 -4.61 -2.24 0.52
C HIS A 55 -5.20 -3.08 -0.62
N ILE A 56 -4.68 -2.92 -1.85
CA ILE A 56 -5.04 -3.76 -3.01
C ILE A 56 -4.71 -5.23 -2.71
N GLY A 57 -3.51 -5.51 -2.20
CA GLY A 57 -3.10 -6.85 -1.84
C GLY A 57 -4.03 -7.52 -0.82
N ARG A 58 -4.48 -6.76 0.20
CA ARG A 58 -5.47 -7.23 1.18
C ARG A 58 -6.83 -7.53 0.53
N GLY A 59 -7.32 -6.62 -0.31
CA GLY A 59 -8.56 -6.80 -1.06
C GLY A 59 -8.52 -8.04 -1.96
N ASN A 60 -7.44 -8.22 -2.71
CA ASN A 60 -7.24 -9.40 -3.56
C ASN A 60 -7.24 -10.70 -2.74
N ARG A 61 -6.55 -10.72 -1.59
CA ARG A 61 -6.57 -11.89 -0.69
C ARG A 61 -7.99 -12.19 -0.18
N ALA A 62 -8.74 -11.16 0.22
CA ALA A 62 -10.11 -11.33 0.68
C ALA A 62 -11.04 -11.84 -0.43
N LEU A 63 -10.92 -11.30 -1.66
CA LEU A 63 -11.68 -11.76 -2.82
C LEU A 63 -11.36 -13.21 -3.18
N LEU A 64 -10.09 -13.63 -3.11
CA LEU A 64 -9.70 -15.01 -3.38
C LEU A 64 -10.26 -16.00 -2.35
N LEU A 65 -10.42 -15.56 -1.09
CA LEU A 65 -11.04 -16.37 -0.04
C LEU A 65 -12.56 -16.51 -0.24
N GLU A 66 -13.22 -15.42 -0.62
CA GLU A 66 -14.67 -15.41 -0.87
C GLU A 66 -15.04 -16.12 -2.17
N PHE A 67 -14.20 -16.00 -3.20
CA PHE A 67 -14.42 -16.56 -4.54
C PHE A 67 -13.23 -17.43 -5.01
N PRO A 68 -13.01 -18.63 -4.43
CA PRO A 68 -11.85 -19.47 -4.74
C PRO A 68 -11.78 -19.96 -6.20
N GLU A 69 -12.90 -19.94 -6.93
CA GLU A 69 -12.98 -20.27 -8.35
C GLU A 69 -12.26 -19.23 -9.24
N LEU A 70 -12.22 -17.95 -8.82
CA LEU A 70 -11.52 -16.90 -9.54
C LEU A 70 -10.00 -17.06 -9.45
N ALA A 71 -9.50 -17.65 -8.34
CA ALA A 71 -8.10 -17.98 -8.17
C ALA A 71 -7.57 -18.93 -9.26
N ARG A 72 -8.41 -19.88 -9.70
CA ARG A 72 -8.03 -20.87 -10.73
C ARG A 72 -8.01 -20.29 -12.13
N THR A 73 -8.69 -19.16 -12.34
CA THR A 73 -8.76 -18.49 -13.65
C THR A 73 -7.55 -17.58 -13.88
N GLU A 74 -7.00 -16.95 -12.83
CA GLU A 74 -5.73 -16.19 -12.90
C GLU A 74 -4.55 -17.04 -13.39
N GLU A 75 -4.41 -18.29 -12.88
CA GLU A 75 -3.37 -19.20 -13.37
C GLU A 75 -3.49 -19.47 -14.87
N ARG A 76 -4.72 -19.70 -15.35
CA ARG A 76 -4.99 -20.01 -16.75
C ARG A 76 -4.79 -18.80 -17.68
N SER A 77 -5.06 -17.59 -17.20
CA SER A 77 -4.87 -16.34 -17.95
C SER A 77 -3.40 -15.94 -18.10
N ARG A 78 -2.54 -16.21 -17.11
CA ARG A 78 -1.08 -16.01 -17.24
C ARG A 78 -0.44 -16.87 -18.32
N PHE A 79 -1.03 -18.02 -18.65
CA PHE A 79 -0.59 -18.87 -19.76
C PHE A 79 -1.13 -18.45 -21.14
N LEU A 80 -2.00 -17.43 -21.20
CA LEU A 80 -2.67 -17.01 -22.44
C LEU A 80 -2.34 -15.57 -22.87
N LEU A 81 -1.50 -14.85 -22.13
CA LEU A 81 -0.98 -13.56 -22.57
C LEU A 81 0.38 -13.76 -23.28
N PRO A 82 0.58 -13.25 -24.51
CA PRO A 82 1.89 -13.27 -25.13
C PRO A 82 2.83 -12.33 -24.38
N LEU A 83 4.06 -12.82 -24.13
CA LEU A 83 5.19 -12.05 -23.60
C LEU A 83 5.50 -10.80 -24.45
#